data_AF-B8LD50-F1
#
_entry.id   AF-B8LD50-F1
#
_cell.length_a   1.000
_cell.length_b   1.000
_cell.length_c   1.000
_cell.angle_alpha   90.00
_cell.angle_beta   90.00
_cell.angle_gamma   90.00
#
_symmetry.space_group_name_H-M   'P 1'
#
loop_
_entity.id
_entity.type
_entity.pdbx_description
1 polymer ?
#
loop_
_entity_poly.entity_id
_entity_poly.type
_entity_poly.pdbx_seq_one_letter_code
_entity_poly.pdbx_strand_id
1 'polypeptide(L)'
;MQLNPQGWMFQDLISCCTRFFNWRLSECTGTTSTGSSGLYYPNWSLESSTEHICLNDGNEPDYMIYNPSLYMSSDLETCCKKYYSWNYEACMGSTATGSSEWYVDWNLSICVQDCVGSAPCGGLAETWDSLYTSAAACCSGKLSWVDADTCVSESEGLSP
;
A
#
# COMPACT_ATOMS: atom_id res chain seq x y z
N MET A 1 -1.92 -59.23 -20.87
CA MET A 1 -2.31 -58.45 -19.68
C MET A 1 -3.07 -57.23 -20.16
N GLN A 2 -4.40 -57.23 -20.03
CA GLN A 2 -5.22 -56.06 -20.34
C GLN A 2 -5.13 -55.10 -19.15
N LEU A 3 -4.44 -53.98 -19.33
CA LEU A 3 -4.43 -52.91 -18.34
C LEU A 3 -5.80 -52.25 -18.39
N ASN A 4 -6.60 -52.39 -17.33
CA ASN A 4 -7.88 -51.71 -17.18
C ASN A 4 -7.63 -50.20 -17.05
N PRO A 5 -7.91 -49.37 -18.07
CA PRO A 5 -7.49 -47.97 -18.09
C PRO A 5 -8.32 -47.07 -17.16
N GLN A 6 -9.45 -47.57 -16.65
CA GLN A 6 -10.51 -46.78 -16.02
C GLN A 6 -10.18 -46.27 -14.60
N GLY A 7 -9.05 -46.68 -14.01
CA GLY A 7 -8.66 -46.25 -12.66
C GLY A 7 -7.56 -45.19 -12.60
N TRP A 8 -6.87 -44.93 -13.72
CA TRP A 8 -5.64 -44.12 -13.75
C TRP A 8 -5.46 -43.30 -15.03
N MET A 9 -6.21 -43.58 -16.10
CA MET A 9 -6.27 -42.73 -17.28
C MET A 9 -7.54 -41.87 -17.24
N PHE A 10 -7.35 -40.56 -17.25
CA PHE A 10 -8.42 -39.57 -17.34
C PHE A 10 -8.59 -39.13 -18.81
N GLN A 11 -9.81 -38.80 -19.21
CA GLN A 11 -10.11 -38.39 -20.59
C GLN A 11 -9.59 -36.98 -20.92
N ASP A 12 -9.45 -36.15 -19.89
CA ASP A 12 -9.01 -34.77 -19.99
C ASP A 12 -7.99 -34.45 -18.89
N LEU A 13 -7.11 -33.52 -19.22
CA LEU A 13 -6.01 -33.08 -18.35
C LEU A 13 -6.53 -32.48 -17.03
N ILE A 14 -7.66 -31.79 -17.06
CA ILE A 14 -8.26 -31.14 -15.88
C ILE A 14 -8.66 -32.20 -14.85
N SER A 15 -9.34 -33.27 -15.28
CA SER A 15 -9.75 -34.36 -14.40
C SER A 15 -8.55 -35.12 -13.81
N CYS A 16 -7.46 -35.28 -14.59
CA CYS A 16 -6.20 -35.86 -14.10
C CYS A 16 -5.55 -34.99 -13.02
N CYS A 17 -5.39 -33.69 -13.31
CA CYS A 17 -4.75 -32.75 -12.41
C CYS A 17 -5.58 -32.52 -11.14
N THR A 18 -6.91 -32.47 -11.24
CA THR A 18 -7.81 -32.35 -10.08
C THR A 18 -7.70 -33.56 -9.17
N ARG A 19 -7.44 -34.75 -9.71
CA ARG A 19 -7.35 -35.97 -8.90
C ARG A 19 -6.01 -36.10 -8.17
N PHE A 20 -4.92 -35.78 -8.86
CA PHE A 20 -3.58 -36.13 -8.38
C PHE A 20 -2.68 -34.94 -8.04
N PHE A 21 -3.04 -33.74 -8.48
CA PHE A 21 -2.22 -32.54 -8.35
C PHE A 21 -3.09 -31.32 -8.01
N ASN A 22 -4.18 -31.51 -7.26
CA ASN A 22 -5.10 -30.42 -6.96
C ASN A 22 -4.42 -29.26 -6.21
N TRP A 23 -3.36 -29.54 -5.45
CA TRP A 23 -2.54 -28.56 -4.74
C TRP A 23 -1.66 -27.70 -5.68
N ARG A 24 -1.48 -28.12 -6.94
CA ARG A 24 -0.73 -27.41 -8.00
C ARG A 24 -1.50 -27.51 -9.32
N LEU A 25 -2.82 -27.37 -9.24
CA LEU A 25 -3.72 -27.63 -10.36
C LEU A 25 -3.38 -26.71 -11.54
N SER A 26 -3.14 -25.43 -11.27
CA SER A 26 -2.77 -24.39 -12.23
C SER A 26 -1.52 -24.71 -13.04
N GLU A 27 -0.47 -25.22 -12.38
CA GLU A 27 0.77 -25.64 -13.03
C GLU A 27 0.59 -26.96 -13.79
N CYS A 28 -0.20 -27.89 -13.24
CA CYS A 28 -0.48 -29.18 -13.86
C CYS A 28 -1.31 -29.05 -15.14
N THR A 29 -2.30 -28.16 -15.18
CA THR A 29 -3.13 -27.93 -16.37
C THR A 29 -2.45 -27.06 -17.41
N GLY A 30 -1.22 -26.58 -17.17
CA GLY A 30 -0.55 -25.61 -18.05
C GLY A 30 -1.31 -24.28 -18.14
N THR A 31 -2.28 -24.07 -17.25
CA THR A 31 -2.92 -22.77 -17.03
C THR A 31 -2.16 -22.04 -15.95
N THR A 32 -0.83 -21.99 -16.08
CA THR A 32 -0.06 -20.92 -15.48
C THR A 32 -0.69 -19.64 -16.02
N SER A 33 -1.56 -19.01 -15.22
CA SER A 33 -1.97 -17.65 -15.47
C SER A 33 -0.75 -16.79 -15.20
N THR A 34 0.18 -16.79 -16.16
CA THR A 34 1.05 -15.65 -16.46
C THR A 34 0.15 -14.57 -17.03
N GLY A 35 -0.78 -14.13 -16.21
CA GLY A 35 -1.98 -13.41 -16.58
C GLY A 35 -2.56 -12.95 -15.27
N SER A 36 -1.92 -11.91 -14.72
CA SER A 36 -2.57 -10.99 -13.79
C SER A 36 -4.01 -10.87 -14.26
N SER A 37 -4.94 -11.19 -13.37
CA SER A 37 -6.37 -11.01 -13.65
C SER A 37 -6.69 -9.56 -14.06
N GLY A 38 -5.74 -8.64 -13.79
CA GLY A 38 -5.92 -7.20 -13.88
C GLY A 38 -6.85 -6.69 -12.79
N LEU A 39 -7.24 -7.54 -11.83
CA LEU A 39 -8.15 -7.22 -10.75
C LEU A 39 -7.37 -6.98 -9.46
N TYR A 40 -7.94 -6.15 -8.61
CA TYR A 40 -7.44 -5.85 -7.28
C TYR A 40 -7.87 -6.92 -6.29
N TYR A 41 -6.95 -7.40 -5.47
CA TYR A 41 -7.19 -8.40 -4.43
C TYR A 41 -6.61 -7.93 -3.09
N PRO A 42 -7.24 -8.27 -1.96
CA PRO A 42 -6.78 -7.82 -0.65
C PRO A 42 -5.47 -8.51 -0.23
N ASN A 43 -4.47 -7.73 0.17
CA ASN A 43 -3.26 -8.28 0.76
C ASN A 43 -3.40 -8.46 2.27
N TRP A 44 -3.58 -9.70 2.70
CA TRP A 44 -3.65 -10.05 4.12
C TRP A 44 -2.28 -10.15 4.79
N SER A 45 -1.19 -9.97 4.05
CA SER A 45 0.16 -10.09 4.59
C SER A 45 0.39 -9.10 5.71
N LEU A 46 0.93 -9.58 6.83
CA LEU A 46 1.34 -8.79 7.99
C LEU A 46 2.72 -8.12 7.78
N GLU A 47 3.26 -8.16 6.56
CA GLU A 47 4.49 -7.45 6.21
C GLU A 47 4.21 -5.95 6.22
N SER A 48 4.88 -5.24 7.13
CA SER A 48 4.57 -3.85 7.51
C SER A 48 4.57 -2.84 6.35
N SER A 49 5.21 -3.15 5.23
CA SER A 49 5.25 -2.26 4.05
C SER A 49 4.09 -2.45 3.07
N THR A 50 3.30 -3.52 3.21
CA THR A 50 2.19 -3.84 2.30
C THR A 50 0.94 -4.33 3.03
N GLU A 51 0.88 -4.13 4.34
CA GLU A 51 -0.26 -4.55 5.13
C GLU A 51 -1.51 -3.72 4.77
N HIS A 52 -2.67 -4.38 4.72
CA HIS A 52 -3.97 -3.72 4.57
C HIS A 52 -4.17 -2.88 3.30
N ILE A 53 -3.49 -3.25 2.21
CA ILE A 53 -3.69 -2.67 0.87
C ILE A 53 -4.27 -3.71 -0.09
N CYS A 54 -4.86 -3.22 -1.18
CA CYS A 54 -5.26 -4.06 -2.29
C CYS A 54 -4.17 -4.03 -3.38
N LEU A 55 -3.76 -5.22 -3.84
CA LEU A 55 -2.70 -5.40 -4.82
C LEU A 55 -3.26 -5.79 -6.19
N ASN A 56 -2.49 -5.54 -7.24
CA ASN A 56 -2.74 -5.96 -8.62
C ASN A 56 -1.40 -6.23 -9.31
N ASP A 57 -0.63 -7.15 -8.72
CA ASP A 57 0.77 -7.41 -9.05
C ASP A 57 0.98 -8.76 -9.76
N GLY A 58 -0.09 -9.52 -10.02
CA GLY A 58 -0.01 -10.84 -10.64
C GLY A 58 0.39 -11.96 -9.68
N ASN A 59 0.53 -11.68 -8.38
CA ASN A 59 0.88 -12.66 -7.34
C ASN A 59 -0.35 -13.08 -6.52
N GLU A 60 -1.53 -13.06 -7.14
CA GLU A 60 -2.77 -13.44 -6.46
C GLU A 60 -2.71 -14.87 -5.94
N PRO A 61 -3.02 -15.13 -4.66
CA PRO A 61 -3.10 -16.50 -4.15
C PRO A 61 -4.15 -17.34 -4.89
N ASP A 62 -3.86 -18.63 -5.13
CA ASP A 62 -4.73 -19.56 -5.88
C ASP A 62 -6.20 -19.52 -5.41
N TYR A 63 -6.47 -19.44 -4.11
CA TYR A 63 -7.84 -19.43 -3.59
C TYR A 63 -8.65 -18.18 -3.97
N MET A 64 -7.98 -17.06 -4.26
CA MET A 64 -8.62 -15.86 -4.79
C MET A 64 -8.89 -15.99 -6.28
N ILE A 65 -7.95 -16.58 -7.02
CA ILE A 65 -8.09 -16.90 -8.45
C ILE A 65 -9.26 -17.87 -8.67
N TYR A 66 -9.45 -18.85 -7.79
CA TYR A 66 -10.58 -19.80 -7.90
C TYR A 66 -11.94 -19.19 -7.56
N ASN A 67 -11.99 -18.08 -6.80
CA ASN A 67 -13.23 -17.41 -6.40
C ASN A 67 -13.15 -15.88 -6.61
N PRO A 68 -12.94 -15.42 -7.84
CA PRO A 68 -12.62 -14.02 -8.11
C PRO A 68 -13.79 -13.09 -7.77
N SER A 69 -15.03 -13.51 -8.00
CA SER A 69 -16.23 -12.73 -7.62
C SER A 69 -16.34 -12.51 -6.11
N LEU A 70 -15.74 -13.38 -5.30
CA LEU A 70 -15.73 -13.24 -3.86
C LEU A 70 -14.58 -12.35 -3.40
N TYR A 71 -13.38 -12.52 -3.96
CA TYR A 71 -12.16 -11.91 -3.43
C TYR A 71 -11.69 -10.66 -4.17
N MET A 72 -11.94 -10.58 -5.47
CA MET A 72 -11.27 -9.66 -6.39
C MET A 72 -12.25 -8.59 -6.88
N SER A 73 -11.73 -7.46 -7.34
CA SER A 73 -12.52 -6.33 -7.84
C SER A 73 -11.83 -5.67 -9.02
N SER A 74 -12.60 -5.13 -9.96
CA SER A 74 -12.07 -4.47 -11.16
C SER A 74 -11.35 -3.16 -10.87
N ASP A 75 -11.58 -2.57 -9.70
CA ASP A 75 -11.07 -1.27 -9.29
C ASP A 75 -10.58 -1.31 -7.84
N LEU A 76 -9.55 -0.49 -7.59
CA LEU A 76 -8.90 -0.36 -6.29
C LEU A 76 -9.88 0.11 -5.22
N GLU A 77 -10.74 1.07 -5.56
CA GLU A 77 -11.72 1.67 -4.67
C GLU A 77 -12.70 0.65 -4.09
N THR A 78 -13.27 -0.21 -4.94
CA THR A 78 -14.18 -1.27 -4.51
C THR A 78 -13.48 -2.28 -3.61
N CYS A 79 -12.23 -2.64 -3.94
CA CYS A 79 -11.44 -3.53 -3.10
C CYS A 79 -11.19 -2.91 -1.71
N CYS A 80 -10.73 -1.66 -1.66
CA CYS A 80 -10.47 -0.93 -0.42
C CYS A 80 -11.73 -0.74 0.42
N LYS A 81 -12.86 -0.37 -0.19
CA LYS A 81 -14.16 -0.26 0.51
C LYS A 81 -14.62 -1.59 1.09
N LYS A 82 -14.35 -2.70 0.41
CA LYS A 82 -14.81 -4.02 0.83
C LYS A 82 -13.99 -4.60 1.98
N TYR A 83 -12.66 -4.46 1.93
CA TYR A 83 -11.77 -5.15 2.87
C TYR A 83 -11.07 -4.24 3.88
N TYR A 84 -10.85 -2.99 3.51
CA TYR A 84 -10.07 -2.03 4.27
C TYR A 84 -10.81 -0.71 4.45
N SER A 85 -12.13 -0.73 4.59
CA SER A 85 -12.94 0.49 4.79
C SER A 85 -12.51 1.28 6.02
N TRP A 86 -12.05 0.59 7.05
CA TRP A 86 -11.49 1.17 8.27
C TRP A 86 -10.12 1.85 8.06
N ASN A 87 -9.42 1.53 6.96
CA ASN A 87 -8.14 2.12 6.55
C ASN A 87 -8.19 2.57 5.08
N TYR A 88 -9.34 3.10 4.65
CA TYR A 88 -9.66 3.30 3.23
C TYR A 88 -8.64 4.22 2.54
N GLU A 89 -8.29 5.33 3.19
CA GLU A 89 -7.33 6.30 2.65
C GLU A 89 -5.95 5.65 2.42
N ALA A 90 -5.40 4.96 3.42
CA ALA A 90 -4.12 4.27 3.26
C ALA A 90 -4.17 3.18 2.18
N CYS A 91 -5.27 2.42 2.10
CA CYS A 91 -5.47 1.40 1.07
C CYS A 91 -5.55 1.99 -0.34
N MET A 92 -6.17 3.17 -0.50
CA MET A 92 -6.27 3.88 -1.77
C MET A 92 -4.91 4.44 -2.26
N GLY A 93 -3.84 4.23 -1.51
CA GLY A 93 -2.57 4.90 -1.77
C GLY A 93 -2.62 6.39 -1.42
N SER A 94 -3.67 6.85 -0.72
CA SER A 94 -3.62 8.06 0.08
C SER A 94 -2.82 7.73 1.35
N THR A 95 -1.53 7.40 1.19
CA THR A 95 -0.58 7.66 2.26
C THR A 95 -0.80 9.11 2.62
N ALA A 96 -1.11 9.42 3.88
CA ALA A 96 -1.38 10.79 4.32
C ALA A 96 -0.34 11.72 3.69
N THR A 97 -0.73 12.38 2.59
CA THR A 97 0.09 13.39 1.95
C THR A 97 -0.05 14.49 2.95
N GLY A 98 0.97 14.66 3.81
CA GLY A 98 0.90 15.63 4.88
C GLY A 98 0.31 16.94 4.37
N SER A 99 -0.41 17.64 5.25
CA SER A 99 -1.22 18.82 4.93
C SER A 99 -0.47 19.93 4.20
N SER A 100 0.85 19.83 4.07
CA SER A 100 1.77 20.86 3.58
C SER A 100 1.77 22.11 4.48
N GLU A 101 1.15 22.02 5.66
CA GLU A 101 1.28 22.98 6.74
C GLU A 101 2.60 22.75 7.49
N TRP A 102 2.98 23.72 8.31
CA TRP A 102 4.27 23.77 8.99
C TRP A 102 4.08 23.54 10.48
N TYR A 103 4.94 22.72 11.08
CA TYR A 103 5.01 22.51 12.52
C TYR A 103 6.44 22.70 13.03
N VAL A 104 6.58 22.94 14.33
CA VAL A 104 7.89 23.19 14.93
C VAL A 104 8.60 21.87 15.22
N ASP A 105 9.83 21.72 14.70
CA ASP A 105 10.77 20.73 15.19
C ASP A 105 11.58 21.34 16.35
N TRP A 106 11.24 20.94 17.57
CA TRP A 106 11.88 21.44 18.79
C TRP A 106 13.34 21.00 18.94
N ASN A 107 13.75 19.89 18.31
CA ASN A 107 15.13 19.40 18.40
C ASN A 107 16.05 20.24 17.54
N LEU A 108 15.58 20.59 16.33
CA LEU A 108 16.34 21.40 15.37
C LEU A 108 16.11 22.90 15.56
N SER A 109 15.08 23.29 16.33
CA SER A 109 14.66 24.69 16.47
C SER A 109 14.38 25.35 15.11
N ILE A 110 13.74 24.60 14.22
CA ILE A 110 13.25 25.05 12.92
C ILE A 110 11.77 24.65 12.78
N CYS A 111 11.12 25.16 11.76
CA CYS A 111 9.80 24.70 11.35
C CYS A 111 9.94 23.80 10.13
N VAL A 112 9.30 22.63 10.16
CA VAL A 112 9.34 21.66 9.08
C VAL A 112 7.94 21.49 8.50
N GLN A 113 7.87 21.08 7.24
CA GLN A 113 6.60 20.88 6.56
C GLN A 113 6.06 19.48 6.83
N ASP A 114 4.75 19.41 7.09
CA ASP A 114 3.96 18.19 7.18
C ASP A 114 3.89 17.56 5.79
N CYS A 115 4.89 16.74 5.48
CA CYS A 115 5.02 15.99 4.23
C CYS A 115 6.06 14.88 4.37
N VAL A 116 6.06 13.95 3.41
CA VAL A 116 7.04 12.86 3.32
C VAL A 116 8.02 13.20 2.20
N GLY A 117 9.32 13.22 2.51
CA GLY A 117 10.35 13.49 1.51
C GLY A 117 11.62 14.08 2.12
N SER A 118 12.42 14.74 1.27
CA SER A 118 13.54 15.56 1.70
C SER A 118 13.07 16.89 2.29
N ALA A 119 13.98 17.59 2.98
CA ALA A 119 13.76 18.97 3.42
C ALA A 119 13.09 19.81 2.29
N PRO A 120 12.05 20.60 2.62
CA PRO A 120 11.64 21.01 3.98
C PRO A 120 10.72 20.00 4.72
N CYS A 121 10.49 18.79 4.19
CA CYS A 121 9.66 17.79 4.86
C CYS A 121 10.28 17.29 6.17
N GLY A 122 9.50 17.38 7.26
CA GLY A 122 9.87 16.87 8.59
C GLY A 122 9.27 15.53 8.96
N GLY A 123 8.43 14.98 8.09
CA GLY A 123 7.55 13.85 8.41
C GLY A 123 6.09 14.31 8.52
N LEU A 124 5.24 13.39 8.96
CA LEU A 124 3.83 13.68 9.19
C LEU A 124 3.65 14.33 10.56
N ALA A 125 2.91 15.43 10.60
CA ALA A 125 2.60 16.10 11.85
C ALA A 125 1.73 15.23 12.75
N GLU A 126 2.03 15.27 14.04
CA GLU A 126 1.26 14.54 15.04
C GLU A 126 0.02 15.34 15.48
N THR A 127 -0.93 14.67 16.12
CA THR A 127 -2.20 15.31 16.53
C THR A 127 -2.05 16.45 17.55
N TRP A 128 -0.90 16.56 18.21
CA TRP A 128 -0.57 17.63 19.16
C TRP A 128 0.25 18.75 18.53
N ASP A 129 0.70 18.60 17.29
CA ASP A 129 1.45 19.64 16.61
C ASP A 129 0.54 20.80 16.21
N SER A 130 1.03 22.02 16.43
CA SER A 130 0.34 23.23 15.97
C SER A 130 0.75 23.48 14.53
N LEU A 131 -0.21 23.37 13.62
CA LEU A 131 -0.02 23.59 12.19
C LEU A 131 -0.13 25.06 11.83
N TYR A 132 0.74 25.50 10.93
CA TYR A 132 0.83 26.87 10.43
C TYR A 132 0.87 26.87 8.91
N THR A 133 0.31 27.91 8.28
CA THR A 133 0.27 28.00 6.82
C THR A 133 1.61 28.33 6.16
N SER A 134 2.64 28.70 6.94
CA SER A 134 3.99 29.00 6.44
C SER A 134 5.07 28.82 7.52
N ALA A 135 6.31 28.61 7.09
CA ALA A 135 7.49 28.58 7.95
C ALA A 135 7.59 29.86 8.80
N ALA A 136 7.36 31.03 8.20
CA ALA A 136 7.41 32.32 8.90
C ALA A 136 6.36 32.44 10.03
N ALA A 137 5.14 31.95 9.80
CA ALA A 137 4.10 31.94 10.82
C ALA A 137 4.44 30.99 11.97
N CYS A 138 4.98 29.81 11.65
CA CYS A 138 5.47 28.87 12.65
C CYS A 138 6.64 29.44 13.45
N CYS A 139 7.67 30.00 12.80
CA CYS A 139 8.83 30.62 13.44
C CYS A 139 8.40 31.75 14.39
N SER A 140 7.51 32.65 13.93
CA SER A 140 7.00 33.75 14.76
C SER A 140 6.15 33.26 15.93
N GLY A 141 5.41 32.16 15.74
CA GLY A 141 4.49 31.61 16.74
C GLY A 141 5.14 30.69 17.78
N LYS A 142 6.19 29.96 17.38
CA LYS A 142 6.82 28.92 18.20
C LYS A 142 8.27 29.18 18.54
N LEU A 143 9.01 29.92 17.72
CA LEU A 143 10.47 30.09 17.82
C LEU A 143 10.89 31.57 17.89
N SER A 144 10.11 32.40 18.60
CA SER A 144 10.34 33.86 18.66
C SER A 144 11.65 34.29 19.33
N TRP A 145 12.39 33.36 19.95
CA TRP A 145 13.75 33.59 20.46
C TRP A 145 14.85 33.36 19.42
N VAL A 146 14.53 32.73 18.30
CA VAL A 146 15.42 32.56 17.14
C VAL A 146 15.23 33.77 16.23
N ASP A 147 16.31 34.23 15.60
CA ASP A 147 16.22 35.23 14.56
C ASP A 147 15.26 34.76 13.44
N ALA A 148 14.31 35.62 13.07
CA ALA A 148 13.20 35.22 12.20
C ALA A 148 13.68 34.80 10.81
N ASP A 149 14.63 35.54 10.23
CA ASP A 149 15.17 35.26 8.90
C ASP A 149 16.00 33.96 8.92
N THR A 150 16.78 33.75 9.97
CA THR A 150 17.54 32.51 10.19
C THR A 150 16.59 31.32 10.33
N CYS A 151 15.55 31.43 11.15
CA CYS A 151 14.58 30.37 11.36
C CYS A 151 13.91 29.96 10.04
N VAL A 152 13.41 30.94 9.27
CA VAL A 152 12.74 30.68 7.98
C VAL A 152 13.69 30.05 6.97
N SER A 153 14.91 30.58 6.85
CA SER A 153 15.88 30.10 5.86
C SER A 153 16.31 28.65 6.10
N GLU A 154 16.53 28.28 7.36
CA GLU A 154 16.85 26.89 7.75
C GLU A 154 15.62 25.97 7.58
N SER A 155 14.43 26.47 7.93
CA SER A 155 13.15 25.75 7.78
C SER A 155 12.84 25.39 6.32
N GLU A 156 13.10 26.32 5.40
CA GLU A 156 12.83 26.14 3.96
C GLU A 156 13.96 25.40 3.23
N GLY A 157 15.04 25.03 3.92
CA GLY A 157 16.21 24.38 3.30
C GLY A 157 16.97 25.31 2.35
N LEU A 158 16.90 26.62 2.57
CA LEU A 158 17.55 27.65 1.76
C LEU A 158 18.92 28.08 2.31
N SER A 159 19.42 27.40 3.34
CA SER A 159 20.76 27.62 3.87
C SER A 159 21.83 27.16 2.86
N PRO A 160 22.85 27.99 2.54
CA PRO A 160 23.86 27.72 1.51
C PRO A 160 24.83 26.57 1.82
#